data_AF-A0A414B507-F1
#
_entry.id   AF-A0A414B507-F1
#
_cell.length_a   1.000
_cell.length_b   1.000
_cell.length_c   1.000
_cell.angle_alpha   90.00
_cell.angle_beta   90.00
_cell.angle_gamma   90.00
#
_symmetry.space_group_name_H-M   'P 1'
#
loop_
_entity.id
_entity.type
_entity.pdbx_description
1 polymer ?
#
loop_
_entity_poly.entity_id
_entity_poly.type
_entity_poly.pdbx_seq_one_letter_code
_entity_poly.pdbx_strand_id
1 'polypeptide(L)' 'MSHKYKILEQMFKDGKLTLQEFQRRCDERHKELEQELMNDEITPDEYVERYNALIKMETHPFGSPALHEHI' A
#
# COMPACT_ATOMS: atom_id res chain seq x y z
N MET A 1 -8.02 4.65 -6.46
CA MET A 1 -7.76 3.29 -5.93
C MET A 1 -7.29 2.38 -7.07
N SER A 2 -5.97 2.19 -7.19
CA SER A 2 -5.34 1.51 -8.33
C SER A 2 -5.70 0.02 -8.37
N HIS A 3 -5.98 -0.52 -9.57
CA HIS A 3 -6.50 -1.88 -9.79
C HIS A 3 -5.61 -2.99 -9.15
N LYS A 4 -4.30 -2.72 -9.05
CA LYS A 4 -3.29 -3.61 -8.44
C LYS A 4 -3.53 -3.88 -6.95
N TYR A 5 -4.06 -2.90 -6.22
CA TYR A 5 -4.29 -3.00 -4.78
C TYR A 5 -5.47 -3.92 -4.43
N LYS A 6 -6.56 -3.84 -5.22
CA LYS A 6 -7.70 -4.74 -5.07
C LYS A 6 -7.31 -6.20 -5.29
N ILE A 7 -6.40 -6.47 -6.24
CA ILE A 7 -5.92 -7.82 -6.53
C ILE A 7 -5.13 -8.38 -5.35
N LEU A 8 -4.24 -7.57 -4.74
CA LEU A 8 -3.45 -7.95 -3.56
C LEU A 8 -4.33 -8.26 -2.34
N GLU A 9 -5.29 -7.39 -2.04
CA GLU A 9 -6.26 -7.60 -0.96
C GLU A 9 -7.11 -8.87 -1.20
N GLN A 10 -7.54 -9.09 -2.43
CA GLN A 10 -8.35 -10.25 -2.80
C GLN A 10 -7.55 -11.55 -2.72
N MET A 11 -6.29 -11.58 -3.15
CA MET A 11 -5.42 -12.74 -3.00
C MET A 11 -5.13 -13.07 -1.53
N PHE A 12 -5.03 -12.06 -0.66
CA PHE A 12 -4.91 -12.27 0.79
C PHE A 12 -6.20 -12.83 1.39
N LYS A 13 -7.37 -12.25 1.06
CA LYS A 13 -8.68 -12.76 1.50
C LYS A 13 -8.99 -14.18 1.02
N ASP A 14 -8.54 -14.54 -0.18
CA ASP A 14 -8.71 -15.88 -0.76
C ASP A 14 -7.77 -16.93 -0.14
N GLY A 15 -6.92 -16.54 0.81
CA GLY A 15 -5.93 -17.43 1.45
C GLY A 15 -4.78 -17.85 0.52
N LYS A 16 -4.68 -17.23 -0.67
CA LYS A 16 -3.63 -17.49 -1.66
C LYS A 16 -2.29 -16.83 -1.30
N LEU A 17 -2.31 -15.89 -0.36
CA LEU A 17 -1.14 -15.22 0.20
C LEU A 17 -1.15 -15.40 1.72
N THR A 18 0.01 -15.75 2.28
CA THR A 18 0.21 -15.70 3.72
C THR A 18 0.32 -14.24 4.19
N LEU A 19 0.07 -13.96 5.47
CA LEU A 19 0.26 -12.63 6.04
C LEU A 19 1.68 -12.09 5.81
N GLN A 20 2.68 -12.96 5.91
CA GLN A 20 4.08 -12.61 5.68
C GLN A 20 4.34 -12.23 4.22
N GLU A 21 3.77 -12.96 3.26
CA GLU A 21 3.89 -12.58 1.84
C GLU A 21 3.10 -11.31 1.51
N PHE A 22 1.95 -11.10 2.14
CA PHE A 22 1.16 -9.89 1.99
C PHE A 22 1.93 -8.66 2.49
N GLN A 23 2.50 -8.73 3.70
CA GLN A 23 3.36 -7.68 4.24
C GLN A 23 4.57 -7.43 3.36
N ARG A 24 5.24 -8.49 2.88
CA ARG A 24 6.39 -8.35 1.98
C ARG A 24 6.02 -7.63 0.68
N ARG A 25 4.87 -7.96 0.09
CA ARG A 25 4.40 -7.28 -1.13
C ARG A 25 3.97 -5.83 -0.86
N CYS A 26 3.42 -5.53 0.31
CA CYS A 26 3.19 -4.14 0.71
C CYS A 26 4.53 -3.37 0.85
N ASP A 27 5.55 -3.95 1.46
CA ASP A 27 6.89 -3.35 1.60
C ASP A 27 7.55 -3.07 0.24
N GLU A 28 7.50 -4.04 -0.69
CA GLU A 28 8.01 -3.85 -2.05
C GLU A 28 7.26 -2.72 -2.77
N ARG A 29 5.94 -2.65 -2.58
CA ARG A 29 5.09 -1.59 -3.16
C ARG A 29 5.37 -0.21 -2.56
N HIS A 30 5.69 -0.14 -1.26
CA HIS A 30 6.16 1.09 -0.62
C HIS A 30 7.45 1.58 -1.26
N LYS A 31 8.43 0.68 -1.45
CA LYS A 31 9.69 1.02 -2.12
C LYS A 31 9.47 1.48 -3.56
N GLU A 32 8.58 0.82 -4.31
CA GLU A 32 8.21 1.27 -5.66
C GLU A 32 7.65 2.69 -5.63
N LEU A 33 6.72 3.00 -4.70
CA LEU A 33 6.14 4.34 -4.56
C LEU A 33 7.16 5.41 -4.18
N GLU A 34 8.08 5.09 -3.28
CA GLU A 34 9.18 6.00 -2.92
C GLU A 34 10.09 6.26 -4.13
N GLN A 35 10.39 5.23 -4.94
CA GLN A 35 11.14 5.41 -6.17
C GLN A 35 10.37 6.22 -7.21
N GLU A 36 9.08 5.97 -7.40
CA GLU A 36 8.22 6.76 -8.29
C GLU A 36 8.24 8.24 -7.86
N LEU A 37 8.21 8.54 -6.55
CA LEU A 37 8.31 9.91 -6.03
C LEU A 37 9.70 10.52 -6.29
N MET A 38 10.78 9.76 -6.06
CA MET A 38 12.15 10.21 -6.33
C MET A 38 12.42 10.45 -7.82
N ASN A 39 11.75 9.71 -8.70
CA ASN A 39 11.85 9.85 -10.15
C ASN A 39 10.93 10.95 -10.71
N ASP A 40 10.19 11.68 -9.87
CA ASP A 40 9.17 12.65 -10.29
C ASP A 40 8.04 12.00 -11.14
N GLU A 41 7.86 10.68 -11.05
CA GLU A 41 6.79 9.93 -11.74
C GLU A 41 5.43 10.11 -11.08
N ILE A 42 5.41 10.44 -9.79
CA ILE A 42 4.23 10.80 -9.03
C ILE A 42 4.49 12.06 -8.22
N THR A 43 3.45 12.84 -7.99
CA THR A 43 3.54 14.01 -7.11
C THR A 43 3.55 13.61 -5.63
N PRO A 44 4.03 14.47 -4.72
CA PRO A 44 3.96 14.22 -3.27
C PRO A 44 2.53 13.96 -2.76
N ASP A 45 1.55 14.65 -3.35
CA ASP A 45 0.12 14.49 -3.03
C ASP A 45 -0.37 13.09 -3.44
N GLU A 46 -0.03 12.65 -4.66
CA GLU A 46 -0.33 11.31 -5.14
C GLU A 46 0.40 10.22 -4.35
N TYR A 47 1.63 10.47 -3.93
CA TYR A 47 2.38 9.57 -3.07
C TYR A 47 1.61 9.34 -1.77
N VAL A 48 1.13 10.39 -1.11
CA VAL A 48 0.41 10.24 0.16
C VAL A 48 -0.95 9.59 -0.03
N GLU A 49 -1.71 9.88 -1.09
CA GLU A 49 -2.95 9.16 -1.39
C GLU A 49 -2.71 7.66 -1.61
N ARG A 50 -1.68 7.29 -2.37
CA ARG A 50 -1.34 5.89 -2.67
C ARG A 50 -0.75 5.17 -1.46
N TYR A 51 0.08 5.85 -0.66
CA TYR A 51 0.64 5.38 0.60
C TYR A 51 -0.47 5.10 1.62
N ASN A 52 -1.38 6.05 1.82
CA ASN A 52 -2.52 5.88 2.74
C ASN A 52 -3.44 4.73 2.30
N ALA A 53 -3.59 4.49 1.00
CA ALA A 53 -4.33 3.34 0.48
C ALA A 53 -3.64 2.00 0.80
N LEU A 54 -2.31 1.94 0.71
CA LEU A 54 -1.50 0.78 1.10
C LEU A 54 -1.60 0.46 2.58
N ILE A 55 -1.38 1.47 3.41
CA ILE A 55 -1.43 1.37 4.85
C ILE A 55 -2.83 0.94 5.31
N LYS A 56 -3.92 1.43 4.68
CA LYS A 56 -5.28 0.94 4.90
C LYS A 56 -5.48 -0.54 4.58
N MET A 57 -4.75 -1.09 3.62
CA MET A 57 -4.82 -2.52 3.31
C MET A 57 -4.03 -3.37 4.29
N GLU A 58 -2.86 -2.90 4.73
CA GLU A 58 -2.05 -3.58 5.74
C GLU A 58 -2.75 -3.64 7.10
N THR A 59 -3.49 -2.58 7.45
CA THR A 59 -4.21 -2.45 8.72
C THR A 59 -5.63 -2.98 8.71
N HIS A 60 -6.22 -3.27 7.53
CA HIS A 60 -7.54 -3.88 7.43
C HIS A 60 -7.70 -5.19 8.23
N PRO A 61 -6.69 -6.07 8.35
CA PRO A 61 -6.77 -7.22 9.27
C PRO A 61 -6.53 -6.88 10.75
N PHE A 62 -6.05 -5.69 11.12
CA PHE A 62 -5.57 -5.37 12.49
C PHE A 62 -6.18 -4.12 13.15
N GLY A 63 -7.10 -3.40 12.50
CA GLY A 63 -7.72 -2.18 13.03
C GLY A 63 -7.04 -0.91 12.52
N SER A 64 -7.80 0.19 12.51
CA SER A 64 -7.54 1.42 11.72
C SER A 64 -6.08 1.87 11.64
N PRO A 65 -5.58 2.23 10.44
CA PRO A 65 -4.24 2.77 10.29
C PRO A 65 -4.11 4.19 10.80
N ALA A 66 -2.91 4.51 11.30
CA ALA A 66 -2.43 5.88 11.36
C ALA A 66 -2.20 6.38 9.92
N LEU A 67 -3.03 7.32 9.48
CA LEU A 67 -2.84 8.04 8.23
C LEU A 67 -1.60 8.92 8.34
N HIS A 68 -0.81 9.02 7.26
CA HIS A 68 0.26 10.00 7.19
C HIS A 68 -0.35 11.40 7.12
N GLU A 69 -0.19 12.19 8.18
CA GLU A 69 -0.57 13.61 8.19
C GLU A 69 0.53 14.44 7.50
N HIS A 70 0.16 15.21 6.47
CA HIS A 70 1.02 16.24 5.91
C HIS A 70 1.15 17.38 6.91
N ILE A 71 2.38 17.66 7.37
CA ILE A 71 2.76 18.89 8.10
C ILE A 71 3.56 19.82 7.21
#